data_AF-A0A7X3VN39-F1
#
_entry.id   AF-A0A7X3VN39-F1
#
_cell.length_a   1.000
_cell.length_b   1.000
_cell.length_c   1.000
_cell.angle_alpha   90.00
_cell.angle_beta   90.00
_cell.angle_gamma   90.00
#
_symmetry.space_group_name_H-M   'P 1'
#
loop_
_entity.id
_entity.type
_entity.pdbx_description
1 polymer ?
#
loop_
_entity_poly.entity_id
_entity_poly.type
_entity_poly.pdbx_seq_one_letter_code
_entity_poly.pdbx_strand_id
1 'polypeptide(L)'
;MKVLEVLLFMLRNPIPLIVHLTCWFLLAAWGIVSDDPFVEGTLPYIKVIVAPPASIGDFLKAASIIWDEIIEDLTRTGSWVLVVMPPFVICYREAVGNLKGITDEHRIWTEWYHRQQEATAEGDNFVEPAPPLKNMRANSYFRKAQKTLSFMIGNPKLPIIHFLYWFLTCFLLILLLILITVFPDFADVVRTAENFARDFLSAVSFLAIVAAIFGLISSYQEARGTVKGVAKVQQAWAEWYCQQQEAKVQGVPFDVSPPLFRIYYSEAHK
;
A
#
# COMPACT_ATOMS: atom_id res chain seq x y z
N MET A 1 -11.82 7.30 8.92
CA MET A 1 -10.58 6.69 9.44
C MET A 1 -9.53 7.77 9.57
N LYS A 2 -8.90 7.93 10.74
CA LYS A 2 -8.00 9.06 10.99
C LYS A 2 -6.61 8.74 10.43
N VAL A 3 -5.94 9.73 9.84
CA VAL A 3 -4.59 9.55 9.24
C VAL A 3 -3.61 8.94 10.25
N LEU A 4 -3.64 9.41 11.50
CA LEU A 4 -2.80 8.90 12.58
C LEU A 4 -2.96 7.39 12.83
N GLU A 5 -4.18 6.86 12.77
CA GLU A 5 -4.46 5.43 12.96
C GLU A 5 -3.78 4.59 11.87
N VAL A 6 -3.84 5.07 10.63
CA VAL A 6 -3.20 4.41 9.48
C VAL A 6 -1.68 4.45 9.61
N LEU A 7 -1.11 5.59 10.00
CA LEU A 7 0.33 5.74 10.21
C LEU A 7 0.83 4.83 11.34
N LEU A 8 0.13 4.77 12.46
CA LEU A 8 0.46 3.85 13.56
C LEU A 8 0.35 2.39 13.11
N PHE A 9 -0.63 2.04 12.29
CA PHE A 9 -0.76 0.71 11.72
C PHE A 9 0.43 0.34 10.82
N MET A 10 0.87 1.26 9.97
CA MET A 10 2.06 1.10 9.12
C MET A 10 3.32 0.94 9.97
N LEU A 11 3.51 1.77 11.01
CA LEU A 11 4.67 1.69 11.90
C LEU A 11 4.76 0.32 12.62
N ARG A 12 3.61 -0.25 13.00
CA ARG A 12 3.55 -1.59 13.61
C ARG A 12 3.72 -2.72 12.63
N ASN A 13 3.53 -2.46 11.33
CA ASN A 13 3.67 -3.44 10.26
C ASN A 13 4.58 -2.87 9.17
N PRO A 14 5.90 -2.67 9.44
CA PRO A 14 6.78 -1.95 8.53
C PRO A 14 7.18 -2.78 7.30
N ILE A 15 6.98 -4.11 7.32
CA ILE A 15 7.43 -5.02 6.27
C ILE A 15 6.98 -4.58 4.86
N PRO A 16 5.71 -4.24 4.60
CA PRO A 16 5.30 -3.76 3.28
C PRO A 16 6.06 -2.50 2.87
N LEU A 17 6.29 -1.56 3.79
CA LEU A 17 7.03 -0.33 3.51
C LEU A 17 8.49 -0.61 3.17
N ILE A 18 9.15 -1.46 3.96
CA ILE A 18 10.53 -1.89 3.71
C ILE A 18 10.64 -2.53 2.33
N VAL A 19 9.77 -3.49 2.01
CA VAL A 19 9.79 -4.20 0.72
C VAL A 19 9.58 -3.24 -0.45
N HIS A 20 8.59 -2.34 -0.38
CA HIS A 20 8.36 -1.40 -1.47
C HIS A 20 9.50 -0.38 -1.58
N LEU A 21 10.03 0.14 -0.47
CA LEU A 21 11.19 1.03 -0.51
C LEU A 21 12.39 0.35 -1.15
N THR A 22 12.69 -0.90 -0.78
CA THR A 22 13.78 -1.66 -1.41
C THR A 22 13.54 -1.84 -2.90
N CYS A 23 12.35 -2.25 -3.34
CA CYS A 23 12.04 -2.42 -4.76
C CYS A 23 12.16 -1.10 -5.55
N TRP A 24 11.64 -0.01 -5.00
CA TRP A 24 11.71 1.31 -5.65
C TRP A 24 13.13 1.85 -5.69
N PHE A 25 13.92 1.63 -4.64
CA PHE A 25 15.32 2.00 -4.62
C PHE A 25 16.13 1.19 -5.65
N LEU A 26 15.89 -0.13 -5.74
CA LEU A 26 16.53 -0.97 -6.77
C LEU A 26 16.13 -0.56 -8.18
N LEU A 27 14.87 -0.14 -8.40
CA LEU A 27 14.42 0.36 -9.69
C LEU A 27 15.09 1.70 -10.06
N ALA A 28 15.23 2.61 -9.08
CA ALA A 28 15.95 3.87 -9.28
C ALA A 28 17.44 3.61 -9.59
N ALA A 29 18.08 2.72 -8.82
CA ALA A 29 19.44 2.26 -9.07
C ALA A 29 19.62 1.72 -10.49
N TRP A 30 18.69 0.87 -10.93
CA TRP A 30 18.70 0.32 -12.28
C TRP A 30 18.54 1.40 -13.36
N GLY A 31 17.68 2.39 -13.12
CA GLY A 31 17.49 3.53 -14.01
C GLY A 31 18.77 4.32 -14.20
N ILE A 32 19.45 4.66 -13.10
CA ILE A 32 20.73 5.39 -13.10
C ILE A 32 21.79 4.61 -13.91
N VAL A 33 21.94 3.31 -13.62
CA VAL A 33 22.91 2.44 -14.33
C VAL A 33 22.58 2.28 -15.82
N SER A 34 21.31 2.39 -16.20
CA SER A 34 20.87 2.25 -17.60
C SER A 34 21.03 3.55 -18.40
N ASP A 35 20.90 4.72 -17.75
CA ASP A 35 20.95 6.03 -18.39
C ASP A 35 22.39 6.47 -18.69
N ASP A 36 23.32 6.20 -17.76
CA ASP A 36 24.76 6.29 -18.00
C ASP A 36 25.41 4.94 -17.65
N PRO A 37 25.69 4.08 -18.65
CA PRO A 37 26.40 2.83 -18.41
C PRO A 37 27.88 3.09 -18.09
N PHE A 38 28.18 3.83 -17.01
CA PHE A 38 29.52 4.14 -16.51
C PHE A 38 30.52 4.51 -17.62
N VAL A 39 30.08 5.23 -18.65
CA VAL A 39 30.91 5.45 -19.86
C VAL A 39 31.89 6.59 -19.64
N GLU A 40 31.53 7.59 -18.82
CA GLU A 40 32.37 8.74 -18.51
C GLU A 40 32.88 8.68 -17.06
N GLY A 41 34.07 8.08 -16.94
CA GLY A 41 34.84 7.85 -15.72
C GLY A 41 34.59 8.71 -14.48
N THR A 42 34.19 8.05 -13.39
CA THR A 42 34.51 8.46 -12.01
C THR A 42 34.88 7.32 -11.05
N LEU A 43 34.93 6.04 -11.49
CA LEU A 43 35.40 4.95 -10.61
C LEU A 43 36.45 4.05 -11.28
N PRO A 44 37.75 4.40 -11.19
CA PRO A 44 38.85 3.48 -11.43
C PRO A 44 38.75 2.18 -10.60
N TYR A 45 37.99 2.19 -9.51
CA TYR A 45 37.75 1.05 -8.63
C TYR A 45 36.76 0.01 -9.19
N ILE A 46 35.81 0.37 -10.06
CA ILE A 46 34.85 -0.61 -10.61
C ILE A 46 35.51 -1.48 -11.69
N LYS A 47 36.61 -1.04 -12.33
CA LYS A 47 37.42 -1.92 -13.19
C LYS A 47 37.99 -3.14 -12.44
N VAL A 48 38.13 -3.08 -11.12
CA VAL A 48 38.50 -4.23 -10.26
C VAL A 48 37.30 -5.16 -10.01
N ILE A 49 36.06 -4.68 -10.22
CA ILE A 49 34.77 -5.39 -10.05
C ILE A 49 34.25 -5.95 -11.39
N VAL A 50 35.03 -5.87 -12.48
CA VAL A 50 34.71 -6.57 -13.74
C VAL A 50 34.95 -8.08 -13.61
N ALA A 51 35.66 -8.51 -12.56
CA ALA A 51 35.58 -9.90 -12.09
C ALA A 51 34.37 -10.05 -11.15
N PRO A 52 33.57 -11.13 -11.28
CA PRO A 52 32.50 -11.41 -10.33
C PRO A 52 33.07 -11.37 -8.90
N PRO A 53 32.35 -10.76 -7.94
CA PRO A 53 32.88 -10.54 -6.59
C PRO A 53 33.36 -11.86 -6.01
N ALA A 54 34.65 -11.92 -5.68
CA ALA A 54 35.31 -13.14 -5.20
C ALA A 54 34.82 -13.54 -3.80
N SER A 55 34.17 -12.63 -3.10
CA SER A 55 33.59 -12.84 -1.77
C SER A 55 32.30 -12.04 -1.56
N ILE A 56 31.51 -12.46 -0.57
CA ILE A 56 30.33 -11.70 -0.09
C ILE A 56 30.75 -10.30 0.39
N GLY A 57 31.95 -10.16 0.98
CA GLY A 57 32.48 -8.86 1.41
C GLY A 57 32.67 -7.88 0.25
N ASP A 58 33.19 -8.37 -0.88
CA ASP A 58 33.37 -7.55 -2.09
C ASP A 58 32.02 -7.14 -2.69
N PHE A 59 31.04 -8.05 -2.67
CA PHE A 59 29.67 -7.73 -3.09
C PHE A 59 29.04 -6.65 -2.21
N LEU A 60 29.14 -6.76 -0.89
CA LEU A 60 28.62 -5.76 0.05
C LEU A 60 29.32 -4.42 -0.11
N LYS A 61 30.63 -4.41 -0.36
CA LYS A 61 31.39 -3.20 -0.62
C LYS A 61 30.98 -2.53 -1.92
N ALA A 62 30.80 -3.30 -2.99
CA ALA A 62 30.28 -2.80 -4.26
C ALA A 62 28.86 -2.21 -4.11
N ALA A 63 27.98 -2.94 -3.41
CA ALA A 63 26.64 -2.47 -3.12
C ALA A 63 26.63 -1.18 -2.28
N SER A 64 27.54 -1.04 -1.31
CA SER A 64 27.68 0.18 -0.51
C SER A 64 28.10 1.39 -1.34
N ILE A 65 29.07 1.23 -2.26
CA ILE A 65 29.53 2.32 -3.13
C ILE A 65 28.39 2.77 -4.06
N ILE A 66 27.71 1.82 -4.71
CA ILE A 66 26.54 2.10 -5.54
C ILE A 66 25.46 2.80 -4.72
N TRP A 67 25.25 2.36 -3.47
CA TRP A 67 24.27 2.96 -2.57
C TRP A 67 24.61 4.41 -2.24
N ASP A 68 25.87 4.72 -1.90
CA ASP A 68 26.32 6.08 -1.60
C ASP A 68 26.16 7.02 -2.81
N GLU A 69 26.48 6.54 -4.01
CA GLU A 69 26.36 7.32 -5.25
C GLU A 69 24.91 7.61 -5.62
N ILE A 70 24.01 6.64 -5.44
CA ILE A 70 22.56 6.85 -5.59
C ILE A 70 22.05 7.87 -4.57
N ILE A 71 22.49 7.78 -3.31
CA ILE A 71 22.11 8.74 -2.26
C ILE A 71 22.58 10.14 -2.63
N GLU A 72 23.83 10.29 -3.06
CA GLU A 72 24.39 11.58 -3.45
C GLU A 72 23.61 12.19 -4.63
N ASP A 73 23.35 11.41 -5.68
CA ASP A 73 22.66 11.91 -6.86
C ASP A 73 21.18 12.23 -6.59
N LEU A 74 20.48 11.40 -5.82
CA LEU A 74 19.13 11.70 -5.36
C LEU A 74 19.10 12.98 -4.50
N THR A 75 20.14 13.22 -3.69
CA THR A 75 20.23 14.41 -2.81
C THR A 75 20.50 15.66 -3.62
N ARG A 76 21.41 15.57 -4.59
CA ARG A 76 21.75 16.68 -5.47
C ARG A 76 20.58 17.09 -6.37
N THR A 77 19.82 16.12 -6.88
CA THR A 77 18.68 16.38 -7.78
C THR A 77 17.38 16.70 -7.04
N GLY A 78 17.32 16.46 -5.73
CA GLY A 78 16.06 16.58 -4.96
C GLY A 78 15.04 15.48 -5.30
N SER A 79 15.44 14.47 -6.07
CA SER A 79 14.56 13.41 -6.57
C SER A 79 14.12 12.40 -5.52
N TRP A 80 14.57 12.52 -4.26
CA TRP A 80 14.10 11.70 -3.14
C TRP A 80 12.59 11.65 -3.01
N VAL A 81 11.90 12.74 -3.32
CA VAL A 81 10.43 12.78 -3.29
C VAL A 81 9.85 11.75 -4.26
N LEU A 82 10.44 11.60 -5.44
CA LEU A 82 9.99 10.65 -6.46
C LEU A 82 10.32 9.19 -6.12
N VAL A 83 11.34 8.95 -5.30
CA VAL A 83 11.72 7.60 -4.86
C VAL A 83 10.96 7.16 -3.61
N VAL A 84 10.73 8.07 -2.66
CA VAL A 84 10.14 7.77 -1.35
C VAL A 84 8.61 7.91 -1.35
N MET A 85 8.05 8.88 -2.07
CA MET A 85 6.60 9.10 -2.06
C MET A 85 5.80 7.92 -2.62
N PRO A 86 6.13 7.34 -3.80
CA PRO A 86 5.34 6.24 -4.34
C PRO A 86 5.24 5.02 -3.41
N PRO A 87 6.33 4.45 -2.85
CA PRO A 87 6.22 3.33 -1.92
C PRO A 87 5.46 3.71 -0.66
N PHE A 88 5.63 4.94 -0.15
CA PHE A 88 4.89 5.39 1.03
C PHE A 88 3.38 5.46 0.76
N VAL A 89 2.96 6.10 -0.33
CA VAL A 89 1.54 6.21 -0.74
C VAL A 89 0.95 4.82 -0.97
N ILE A 90 1.67 3.93 -1.65
CA ILE A 90 1.23 2.56 -1.90
C ILE A 90 0.98 1.81 -0.58
N CYS A 91 1.93 1.87 0.36
CA CYS A 91 1.80 1.19 1.65
C CYS A 91 0.70 1.81 2.52
N TYR A 92 0.54 3.14 2.47
CA TYR A 92 -0.57 3.84 3.11
C TYR A 92 -1.92 3.34 2.58
N ARG A 93 -2.06 3.18 1.26
CA ARG A 93 -3.30 2.65 0.66
C ARG A 93 -3.57 1.20 1.05
N GLU A 94 -2.55 0.35 1.11
CA GLU A 94 -2.70 -1.01 1.63
C GLU A 94 -3.17 -1.01 3.10
N ALA A 95 -2.59 -0.16 3.94
CA ALA A 95 -2.98 -0.02 5.34
C ALA A 95 -4.41 0.50 5.50
N VAL A 96 -4.81 1.50 4.70
CA VAL A 96 -6.19 2.00 4.62
C VAL A 96 -7.16 0.87 4.29
N GLY A 97 -6.87 0.11 3.24
CA GLY A 97 -7.68 -1.03 2.86
C GLY A 97 -7.81 -2.04 4.00
N ASN A 98 -6.69 -2.38 4.65
CA ASN A 98 -6.66 -3.36 5.75
C ASN A 98 -7.57 -2.96 6.91
N LEU A 99 -7.42 -1.72 7.40
CA LEU A 99 -8.24 -1.21 8.48
C LEU A 99 -9.72 -1.10 8.10
N LYS A 100 -10.03 -0.73 6.85
CA LYS A 100 -11.40 -0.74 6.33
C LYS A 100 -11.99 -2.15 6.36
N GLY A 101 -11.27 -3.14 5.84
CA GLY A 101 -11.69 -4.53 5.84
C GLY A 101 -11.88 -5.11 7.25
N ILE A 102 -11.01 -4.73 8.21
CA ILE A 102 -11.17 -5.11 9.62
C ILE A 102 -12.45 -4.49 10.19
N THR A 103 -12.63 -3.18 10.00
CA THR A 103 -13.77 -2.44 10.56
C THR A 103 -15.11 -2.97 10.04
N ASP A 104 -15.22 -3.10 8.72
CA ASP A 104 -16.46 -3.52 8.06
C ASP A 104 -16.84 -4.95 8.47
N GLU A 105 -15.88 -5.88 8.45
CA GLU A 105 -16.12 -7.27 8.81
C GLU A 105 -16.36 -7.42 10.32
N HIS A 106 -15.61 -6.71 11.16
CA HIS A 106 -15.81 -6.78 12.62
C HIS A 106 -17.21 -6.32 13.01
N ARG A 107 -17.72 -5.25 12.40
CA ARG A 107 -19.09 -4.77 12.62
C ARG A 107 -20.11 -5.86 12.31
N ILE A 108 -19.97 -6.55 11.17
CA ILE A 108 -20.88 -7.64 10.76
C ILE A 108 -20.90 -8.76 11.80
N TRP A 109 -19.73 -9.18 12.28
CA TRP A 109 -19.63 -10.26 13.27
C TRP A 109 -20.13 -9.85 14.64
N THR A 110 -19.85 -8.61 15.08
CA THR A 110 -20.35 -8.08 16.35
C THR A 110 -21.87 -7.94 16.33
N GLU A 111 -22.46 -7.43 15.25
CA GLU A 111 -23.92 -7.36 15.08
C GLU A 111 -24.57 -8.75 15.13
N TRP A 112 -23.96 -9.74 14.46
CA TRP A 112 -24.43 -11.12 14.53
C TRP A 112 -24.34 -11.71 15.95
N TYR A 113 -23.23 -11.46 16.66
CA TYR A 113 -23.04 -11.93 18.03
C TYR A 113 -24.07 -11.34 18.99
N HIS A 114 -24.40 -10.05 18.86
CA HIS A 114 -25.45 -9.44 19.67
C HIS A 114 -26.83 -10.05 19.42
N ARG A 115 -27.20 -10.29 18.16
CA ARG A 115 -28.46 -10.97 17.83
C ARG A 115 -28.53 -12.39 18.41
N GLN A 116 -27.41 -13.11 18.43
CA GLN A 116 -27.31 -14.42 19.08
C GLN A 116 -27.54 -14.35 20.59
N GLN A 117 -26.98 -13.35 21.26
CA GLN A 117 -27.20 -13.14 22.70
C GLN A 117 -28.66 -12.79 23.01
N GLU A 118 -29.27 -11.92 22.21
CA GLU A 118 -30.68 -11.52 22.34
C GLU A 118 -31.61 -12.72 22.18
N ALA A 119 -31.44 -13.52 21.11
CA ALA A 119 -32.24 -14.73 20.88
C ALA A 119 -32.10 -15.74 22.03
N THR A 120 -30.89 -15.90 22.59
CA THR A 120 -30.65 -16.77 23.75
C THR A 120 -31.36 -16.25 25.01
N ALA A 121 -31.36 -14.94 25.24
CA ALA A 121 -32.00 -14.31 26.39
C ALA A 121 -33.55 -14.39 26.33
N GLU A 122 -34.12 -14.30 25.13
CA GLU A 122 -35.56 -14.43 24.90
C GLU A 122 -36.05 -15.89 24.95
N GLY A 123 -35.14 -16.86 25.12
CA GLY A 123 -35.46 -18.28 25.15
C GLY A 123 -35.89 -18.81 23.79
N ASP A 124 -35.58 -18.08 22.72
CA ASP A 124 -35.96 -18.44 21.37
C ASP A 124 -34.97 -19.51 20.87
N ASN A 125 -35.48 -20.64 20.37
CA ASN A 125 -34.64 -21.73 19.88
C ASN A 125 -34.00 -21.42 18.51
N PHE A 126 -34.14 -20.18 18.02
CA PHE A 126 -33.62 -19.75 16.74
C PHE A 126 -32.11 -19.53 16.81
N VAL A 127 -31.35 -20.37 16.10
CA VAL A 127 -29.91 -20.19 15.91
C VAL A 127 -29.70 -19.52 14.56
N GLU A 128 -29.48 -18.20 14.56
CA GLU A 128 -29.07 -17.48 13.34
C GLU A 128 -27.75 -18.07 12.83
N PRO A 129 -27.67 -18.55 11.59
CA PRO A 129 -26.45 -19.13 11.06
C PRO A 129 -25.31 -18.11 11.10
N ALA A 130 -24.10 -18.56 11.45
CA ALA A 130 -22.92 -17.70 11.44
C ALA A 130 -22.74 -17.03 10.07
N PRO A 131 -22.25 -15.76 10.02
CA PRO A 131 -21.95 -15.08 8.77
C PRO A 131 -21.13 -15.99 7.85
N PRO A 132 -21.45 -16.04 6.55
CA PRO A 132 -20.88 -17.03 5.67
C PRO A 132 -19.36 -16.85 5.60
N LEU A 133 -18.64 -17.88 6.07
CA LEU A 133 -17.19 -18.00 5.94
C LEU A 133 -16.84 -18.28 4.48
N LYS A 134 -17.02 -17.28 3.62
CA LYS A 134 -16.91 -17.43 2.16
C LYS A 134 -15.52 -17.94 1.72
N ASN A 135 -14.51 -17.95 2.60
CA ASN A 135 -13.12 -17.88 2.15
C ASN A 135 -12.01 -18.53 3.00
N MET A 136 -12.29 -19.46 3.91
CA MET A 136 -11.22 -20.09 4.74
C MET A 136 -10.30 -21.10 4.02
N ARG A 137 -10.61 -21.52 2.78
CA ARG A 137 -9.79 -22.53 2.08
C ARG A 137 -8.40 -22.01 1.67
N ALA A 138 -7.39 -22.85 1.89
CA ALA A 138 -6.00 -22.84 1.42
C ALA A 138 -5.47 -21.51 0.80
N ASN A 139 -4.59 -20.87 1.57
CA ASN A 139 -3.92 -19.59 1.28
C ASN A 139 -2.83 -19.72 0.19
N SER A 140 -3.18 -19.95 -1.08
CA SER A 140 -2.20 -19.76 -2.17
C SER A 140 -2.07 -18.28 -2.55
N TYR A 141 -0.87 -17.87 -2.98
CA TYR A 141 -0.60 -16.50 -3.44
C TYR A 141 -1.51 -16.11 -4.62
N PHE A 142 -1.62 -16.98 -5.62
CA PHE A 142 -2.46 -16.78 -6.80
C PHE A 142 -3.94 -16.58 -6.46
N ARG A 143 -4.47 -17.33 -5.49
CA ARG A 143 -5.86 -17.17 -5.07
C ARG A 143 -6.10 -15.84 -4.37
N LYS A 144 -5.14 -15.33 -3.60
CA LYS A 144 -5.21 -13.99 -3.00
C LYS A 144 -5.20 -12.89 -4.07
N ALA A 145 -4.36 -13.04 -5.10
CA ALA A 145 -4.34 -12.11 -6.23
C ALA A 145 -5.66 -12.13 -7.00
N GLN A 146 -6.19 -13.32 -7.33
CA GLN A 146 -7.49 -13.47 -8.00
C GLN A 146 -8.62 -12.83 -7.20
N LYS A 147 -8.72 -13.10 -5.89
CA LYS A 147 -9.74 -12.47 -5.02
C LYS A 147 -9.64 -10.94 -5.02
N THR A 148 -8.42 -10.42 -4.99
CA THR A 148 -8.17 -8.98 -5.04
C THR A 148 -8.66 -8.39 -6.37
N LEU A 149 -8.34 -9.04 -7.48
CA LEU A 149 -8.81 -8.62 -8.80
C LEU A 149 -10.33 -8.70 -8.93
N SER A 150 -10.96 -9.79 -8.46
CA SER A 150 -12.42 -9.91 -8.43
C SER A 150 -13.07 -8.82 -7.59
N PHE A 151 -12.46 -8.46 -6.44
CA PHE A 151 -12.93 -7.34 -5.62
C PHE A 151 -12.84 -6.01 -6.37
N MET A 152 -11.74 -5.75 -7.08
CA MET A 152 -11.58 -4.54 -7.89
C MET A 152 -12.59 -4.48 -9.04
N ILE A 153 -12.80 -5.59 -9.74
CA ILE A 153 -13.79 -5.69 -10.83
C ILE A 153 -15.20 -5.41 -10.30
N GLY A 154 -15.54 -5.93 -9.12
CA GLY A 154 -16.81 -5.64 -8.45
C GLY A 154 -16.93 -4.20 -7.92
N ASN A 155 -15.82 -3.45 -7.84
CA ASN A 155 -15.78 -2.09 -7.31
C ASN A 155 -15.04 -1.13 -8.27
N PRO A 156 -15.56 -0.89 -9.49
CA PRO A 156 -14.87 -0.12 -10.52
C PRO A 156 -14.63 1.35 -10.13
N LYS A 157 -15.38 1.87 -9.15
CA LYS A 157 -15.18 3.21 -8.59
C LYS A 157 -13.79 3.37 -7.98
N LEU A 158 -13.23 2.31 -7.41
CA LEU A 158 -11.92 2.35 -6.74
C LEU A 158 -10.78 2.69 -7.73
N PRO A 159 -10.54 1.94 -8.82
CA PRO A 159 -9.48 2.29 -9.78
C PRO A 159 -9.69 3.67 -10.43
N ILE A 160 -10.94 4.11 -10.66
CA ILE A 160 -11.23 5.45 -11.20
C ILE A 160 -10.77 6.55 -10.25
N ILE A 161 -11.12 6.45 -8.96
CA ILE A 161 -10.70 7.43 -7.94
C ILE A 161 -9.18 7.50 -7.85
N HIS A 162 -8.51 6.35 -7.86
CA HIS A 162 -7.05 6.27 -7.79
C HIS A 162 -6.38 6.85 -9.05
N PHE A 163 -6.91 6.58 -10.23
CA PHE A 163 -6.45 7.20 -11.47
C PHE A 163 -6.53 8.72 -11.42
N LEU A 164 -7.69 9.28 -11.03
CA LEU A 164 -7.88 10.73 -10.92
C LEU A 164 -6.94 11.35 -9.88
N TYR A 165 -6.74 10.67 -8.75
CA TYR A 165 -5.82 11.11 -7.70
C TYR A 165 -4.38 11.20 -8.22
N TRP A 166 -3.89 10.16 -8.90
CA TRP A 166 -2.53 10.17 -9.44
C TRP A 166 -2.37 11.14 -10.61
N PHE A 167 -3.38 11.24 -11.47
CA PHE A 167 -3.38 12.22 -12.56
C PHE A 167 -3.23 13.64 -12.03
N LEU A 168 -4.04 14.01 -11.03
CA LEU A 168 -3.95 15.32 -10.38
C LEU A 168 -2.61 15.51 -9.65
N THR A 169 -2.12 14.48 -8.95
CA THR A 169 -0.85 14.55 -8.22
C THR A 169 0.32 14.78 -9.17
N CYS A 170 0.41 14.00 -10.25
CA CYS A 170 1.47 14.17 -11.24
C CYS A 170 1.36 15.52 -11.97
N PHE A 171 0.14 15.97 -12.27
CA PHE A 171 -0.10 17.31 -12.82
C PHE A 171 0.45 18.41 -11.91
N LEU A 172 0.12 18.37 -10.61
CA LEU A 172 0.58 19.35 -9.63
C LEU A 172 2.10 19.31 -9.41
N LEU A 173 2.71 18.11 -9.45
CA LEU A 173 4.17 17.95 -9.33
C LEU A 173 4.89 18.59 -10.52
N ILE A 174 4.41 18.37 -11.74
CA ILE A 174 4.97 18.99 -12.94
C ILE A 174 4.84 20.51 -12.86
N LEU A 175 3.65 21.01 -12.48
CA LEU A 175 3.42 22.44 -12.30
C LEU A 175 4.38 23.05 -11.27
N LEU A 176 4.60 22.37 -10.14
CA LEU A 176 5.52 22.81 -9.10
C LEU A 176 6.98 22.84 -9.59
N LEU A 177 7.43 21.79 -10.29
CA LEU A 177 8.79 21.73 -10.84
C LEU A 177 9.05 22.90 -11.80
N ILE A 178 8.07 23.21 -12.66
CA ILE A 178 8.15 24.33 -13.59
C ILE A 178 8.15 25.66 -12.84
N LEU A 179 7.32 25.79 -11.82
CA LEU A 179 7.30 27.00 -11.00
C LEU A 179 8.70 27.26 -10.41
N ILE A 180 9.33 26.24 -9.84
CA ILE A 180 10.66 26.35 -9.24
C ILE A 180 11.73 26.73 -10.29
N THR A 181 11.66 26.20 -11.51
CA THR A 181 12.66 26.48 -12.55
C THR A 181 12.49 27.86 -13.20
N VAL A 182 11.28 28.41 -13.22
CA VAL A 182 10.94 29.64 -13.97
C VAL A 182 10.94 30.90 -13.09
N PHE A 183 10.89 30.75 -11.77
CA PHE A 183 10.78 31.87 -10.83
C PHE A 183 11.88 32.96 -10.84
N PRO A 184 13.09 32.78 -11.41
CA PRO A 184 14.07 33.88 -11.42
C PRO A 184 13.70 35.07 -12.31
N ASP A 185 12.85 34.92 -13.34
CA ASP A 185 12.67 35.96 -14.35
C ASP A 185 11.18 36.17 -14.75
N PHE A 186 10.54 37.16 -14.11
CA PHE A 186 9.11 37.46 -14.29
C PHE A 186 8.75 37.89 -15.72
N ALA A 187 9.71 38.40 -16.51
CA ALA A 187 9.50 38.86 -17.87
C ALA A 187 9.20 37.72 -18.86
N ASP A 188 9.65 36.49 -18.56
CA ASP A 188 9.44 35.32 -19.42
C ASP A 188 8.21 34.49 -19.02
N VAL A 189 7.42 34.89 -18.01
CA VAL A 189 6.29 34.11 -17.49
C VAL A 189 5.23 33.83 -18.55
N VAL A 190 4.89 34.82 -19.40
CA VAL A 190 3.86 34.64 -20.45
C VAL A 190 4.34 33.68 -21.54
N ARG A 191 5.57 33.85 -22.02
CA ARG A 191 6.19 32.97 -23.03
C ARG A 191 6.37 31.55 -22.48
N THR A 192 6.73 31.44 -21.20
CA THR A 192 6.88 30.16 -20.51
C THR A 192 5.54 29.47 -20.30
N ALA A 193 4.47 30.21 -20.01
CA ALA A 193 3.12 29.64 -19.91
C ALA A 193 2.61 29.10 -21.25
N GLU A 194 2.91 29.79 -22.37
CA GLU A 194 2.55 29.31 -23.70
C GLU A 194 3.32 28.04 -24.11
N ASN A 195 4.63 28.04 -23.88
CA ASN A 195 5.47 26.85 -24.11
C ASN A 195 5.03 25.69 -23.21
N PHE A 196 4.73 25.96 -21.93
CA PHE A 196 4.19 24.98 -21.01
C PHE A 196 2.87 24.39 -21.51
N ALA A 197 1.91 25.20 -21.94
CA ALA A 197 0.64 24.68 -22.43
C ALA A 197 0.84 23.71 -23.61
N ARG A 198 1.78 24.02 -24.51
CA ARG A 198 2.13 23.18 -25.66
C ARG A 198 2.83 21.88 -25.23
N ASP A 199 3.83 21.98 -24.38
CA ASP A 199 4.63 20.84 -23.89
C ASP A 199 3.83 19.94 -22.95
N PHE A 200 2.94 20.54 -22.15
CA PHE A 200 2.01 19.81 -21.31
C PHE A 200 1.00 19.03 -22.13
N LEU A 201 0.43 19.63 -23.18
CA LEU A 201 -0.53 18.95 -24.05
C LEU A 201 0.11 17.77 -24.77
N SER A 202 1.38 17.88 -25.18
CA SER A 202 2.13 16.76 -25.76
C SER A 202 2.49 15.69 -24.71
N ALA A 203 2.77 16.08 -23.47
CA ALA A 203 3.08 15.18 -22.36
C ALA A 203 1.84 14.52 -21.70
N VAL A 204 0.62 15.02 -21.97
CA VAL A 204 -0.60 14.59 -21.27
C VAL A 204 -0.87 13.10 -21.43
N SER A 205 -0.57 12.54 -22.59
CA SER A 205 -0.73 11.10 -22.87
C SER A 205 0.20 10.27 -22.03
N PHE A 206 1.46 10.70 -21.89
CA PHE A 206 2.44 10.04 -21.02
C PHE A 206 2.02 10.16 -19.54
N LEU A 207 1.57 11.34 -19.13
CA LEU A 207 1.04 11.59 -17.79
C LEU A 207 -0.13 10.66 -17.46
N ALA A 208 -1.06 10.50 -18.40
CA ALA A 208 -2.21 9.63 -18.25
C ALA A 208 -1.80 8.15 -18.11
N ILE A 209 -0.80 7.69 -18.88
CA ILE A 209 -0.26 6.32 -18.76
C ILE A 209 0.37 6.11 -17.38
N VAL A 210 1.21 7.04 -16.94
CA VAL A 210 1.87 6.97 -15.62
C VAL A 210 0.82 6.97 -14.50
N ALA A 211 -0.17 7.86 -14.58
CA ALA A 211 -1.28 7.92 -13.63
C ALA A 211 -2.14 6.65 -13.64
N ALA A 212 -2.33 6.02 -14.80
CA ALA A 212 -3.04 4.75 -14.91
C ALA A 212 -2.26 3.60 -14.25
N ILE A 213 -0.95 3.52 -14.48
CA ILE A 213 -0.10 2.50 -13.84
C ILE A 213 -0.14 2.67 -12.32
N PHE A 214 0.13 3.89 -11.82
CA PHE A 214 0.09 4.14 -10.38
C PHE A 214 -1.30 3.94 -9.78
N GLY A 215 -2.35 4.37 -10.49
CA GLY A 215 -3.73 4.18 -10.08
C GLY A 215 -4.13 2.71 -9.97
N LEU A 216 -3.68 1.87 -10.91
CA LEU A 216 -3.88 0.42 -10.85
C LEU A 216 -3.12 -0.20 -9.68
N ILE A 217 -1.85 0.17 -9.47
CA ILE A 217 -1.05 -0.34 -8.36
C ILE A 217 -1.67 0.05 -7.02
N SER A 218 -2.03 1.33 -6.83
CA SER A 218 -2.56 1.81 -5.56
C SER A 218 -3.97 1.27 -5.27
N SER A 219 -4.83 1.16 -6.28
CA SER A 219 -6.15 0.53 -6.13
C SER A 219 -6.06 -0.96 -5.83
N TYR A 220 -5.12 -1.68 -6.48
CA TYR A 220 -4.83 -3.08 -6.17
C TYR A 220 -4.36 -3.25 -4.73
N GLN A 221 -3.49 -2.38 -4.25
CA GLN A 221 -2.94 -2.48 -2.89
C GLN A 221 -4.01 -2.17 -1.83
N GLU A 222 -4.88 -1.19 -2.07
CA GLU A 222 -6.04 -0.93 -1.20
C GLU A 222 -7.03 -2.11 -1.19
N ALA A 223 -7.34 -2.67 -2.37
CA ALA A 223 -8.19 -3.85 -2.48
C ALA A 223 -7.59 -5.06 -1.75
N ARG A 224 -6.29 -5.29 -1.93
CA ARG A 224 -5.52 -6.36 -1.27
C ARG A 224 -5.53 -6.18 0.24
N GLY A 225 -5.32 -4.94 0.71
CA GLY A 225 -5.46 -4.55 2.10
C GLY A 225 -6.85 -4.95 2.64
N THR A 226 -7.91 -4.54 1.95
CA THR A 226 -9.30 -4.84 2.33
C THR A 226 -9.55 -6.34 2.46
N VAL A 227 -9.14 -7.12 1.46
CA VAL A 227 -9.27 -8.59 1.50
C VAL A 227 -8.47 -9.21 2.65
N LYS A 228 -7.27 -8.69 2.95
CA LYS A 228 -6.48 -9.14 4.11
C LYS A 228 -7.18 -8.82 5.44
N GLY A 229 -7.76 -7.63 5.58
CA GLY A 229 -8.47 -7.21 6.78
C GLY A 229 -9.67 -8.10 7.07
N VAL A 230 -10.53 -8.30 6.06
CA VAL A 230 -11.69 -9.20 6.12
C VAL A 230 -11.26 -10.61 6.53
N ALA A 231 -10.24 -11.17 5.87
CA ALA A 231 -9.78 -12.53 6.15
C ALA A 231 -9.28 -12.70 7.59
N LYS A 232 -8.61 -11.70 8.16
CA LYS A 232 -8.15 -11.73 9.56
C LYS A 232 -9.31 -11.80 10.54
N VAL A 233 -10.35 -11.00 10.31
CA VAL A 233 -11.55 -10.98 11.17
C VAL A 233 -12.30 -12.31 11.06
N GLN A 234 -12.57 -12.77 9.83
CA GLN A 234 -13.23 -14.05 9.60
C GLN A 234 -12.50 -15.22 10.25
N GLN A 235 -11.16 -15.22 10.21
CA GLN A 235 -10.36 -16.26 10.84
C GLN A 235 -10.56 -16.27 12.36
N ALA A 236 -10.35 -15.14 13.02
CA ALA A 236 -10.46 -15.07 14.48
C ALA A 236 -11.87 -15.42 14.98
N TRP A 237 -12.91 -14.94 14.29
CA TRP A 237 -14.30 -15.21 14.66
C TRP A 237 -14.70 -16.66 14.42
N ALA A 238 -14.25 -17.27 13.34
CA ALA A 238 -14.51 -18.69 13.10
C ALA A 238 -13.80 -19.59 14.10
N GLU A 239 -12.54 -19.29 14.44
CA GLU A 239 -11.79 -20.04 15.46
C GLU A 239 -12.52 -19.96 16.81
N TRP A 240 -12.94 -18.76 17.21
CA TRP A 240 -13.73 -18.55 18.43
C TRP A 240 -15.07 -19.30 18.38
N TYR A 241 -15.80 -19.22 17.26
CA TYR A 241 -17.08 -19.90 17.09
C TYR A 241 -16.95 -21.43 17.13
N CYS A 242 -15.91 -21.99 16.50
CA CYS A 242 -15.61 -23.41 16.56
C CYS A 242 -15.38 -23.87 18.01
N GLN A 243 -14.57 -23.12 18.78
CA GLN A 243 -14.34 -23.42 20.19
C GLN A 243 -15.63 -23.35 21.02
N GLN A 244 -16.49 -22.38 20.74
CA GLN A 244 -17.80 -22.27 21.40
C GLN A 244 -18.69 -23.49 21.10
N GLN A 245 -18.73 -23.96 19.84
CA GLN A 245 -19.50 -25.15 19.47
C GLN A 245 -18.94 -26.42 20.10
N GLU A 246 -17.62 -26.58 20.15
CA GLU A 246 -16.97 -27.71 20.81
C GLU A 246 -17.29 -27.76 22.30
N ALA A 247 -17.21 -26.62 22.99
CA ALA A 247 -17.58 -26.50 24.40
C ALA A 247 -19.06 -26.89 24.64
N LYS A 248 -19.96 -26.42 23.75
CA LYS A 248 -21.39 -26.77 23.79
C LYS A 248 -21.62 -28.28 23.62
N VAL A 249 -20.91 -28.93 22.70
CA VAL A 249 -20.99 -30.38 22.48
C VAL A 249 -20.46 -31.17 23.68
N GLN A 250 -19.41 -30.66 24.33
CA GLN A 250 -18.83 -31.27 25.53
C GLN A 250 -19.62 -30.99 26.81
N GLY A 251 -20.64 -30.12 26.75
CA GLY A 251 -21.43 -29.71 27.92
C GLY A 251 -20.66 -28.87 28.93
N VAL A 252 -19.57 -28.23 28.51
CA VAL A 252 -18.74 -27.36 29.37
C VAL A 252 -19.11 -25.89 29.15
N PRO A 253 -19.09 -25.07 30.21
CA PRO A 253 -19.29 -23.62 30.08
C PRO A 253 -18.18 -23.01 29.22
N PHE A 254 -18.54 -22.04 28.38
CA PHE A 254 -17.62 -21.34 27.50
C PHE A 254 -17.52 -19.86 27.88
N ASP A 255 -16.51 -19.52 28.69
CA ASP A 255 -16.32 -18.18 29.25
C ASP A 255 -15.30 -17.33 28.46
N VAL A 256 -14.94 -17.76 27.25
CA VAL A 256 -13.98 -17.02 26.42
C VAL A 256 -14.68 -15.88 25.70
N SER A 257 -14.26 -14.65 25.99
CA SER A 257 -14.78 -13.45 25.32
C SER A 257 -14.54 -13.48 23.81
N PRO A 258 -15.44 -12.91 23.00
CA PRO A 258 -15.27 -12.85 21.55
C PRO A 258 -14.03 -12.02 21.16
N PRO A 259 -13.48 -12.22 19.94
CA PRO A 259 -12.30 -11.51 19.49
C PRO A 259 -12.52 -10.00 19.45
N LEU A 260 -11.79 -9.27 20.30
CA LEU A 260 -11.78 -7.81 20.29
C LEU A 260 -10.73 -7.31 19.29
N PHE A 261 -11.18 -6.76 18.17
CA PHE A 261 -10.32 -5.99 17.30
C PHE A 261 -10.23 -4.57 17.88
N ARG A 262 -9.06 -4.20 18.42
CA ARG A 262 -8.79 -2.79 18.76
C ARG A 262 -8.72 -1.97 17.47
N ILE A 263 -9.89 -1.64 16.94
CA ILE A 263 -10.04 -0.50 16.05
C ILE A 263 -9.93 0.68 16.99
N TYR A 264 -8.84 1.43 16.87
CA TYR A 264 -8.66 2.67 17.61
C TYR A 264 -9.71 3.65 17.10
N TYR A 265 -10.96 3.52 17.55
CA TYR A 265 -11.78 4.69 17.69
C TYR A 265 -11.02 5.53 18.71
N SER A 266 -10.36 6.59 18.24
CA SER A 266 -10.22 7.73 19.12
C SER A 266 -11.65 8.06 19.53
N GLU A 267 -12.03 7.58 20.71
CA GLU A 267 -13.08 8.16 21.52
C GLU A 267 -12.74 9.65 21.55
N ALA A 268 -13.36 10.38 20.62
CA ALA A 268 -13.40 11.81 20.69
C ALA A 268 -14.20 12.05 21.96
N HIS A 269 -13.46 12.43 22.99
CA HIS A 269 -13.93 12.95 24.26
C HIS A 269 -15.30 13.62 24.10
N LYS A 270 -16.24 13.12 24.90
CA LYS A 270 -17.28 13.96 25.48
C LYS A 270 -16.64 15.10 26.26
#